data_AF-A0A7K7DPQ8-F1
#
_entry.id   AF-A0A7K7DPQ8-F1
#
_cell.length_a   1.000
_cell.length_b   1.000
_cell.length_c   1.000
_cell.angle_alpha   90.00
_cell.angle_beta   90.00
_cell.angle_gamma   90.00
#
_symmetry.space_group_name_H-M   'P 1'
#
loop_
_entity.id
_entity.type
_entity.pdbx_description
1 polymer ?
#
loop_
_entity_poly.entity_id
_entity_poly.type
_entity_poly.pdbx_seq_one_letter_code
_entity_poly.pdbx_strand_id
1 'polypeptide(L)'
;LSPDWATFALGPGHGIQLRSGRLLVPAYSYHIDCKECFGQLCKTTPHSFAFYSDDHGRAWRFGEFIPNLQSGECQLVSVDEEDGSNVLYCNARSPLGFRVQALSTDDGAVFHGGQLVQRLVEPPHGCHGSVIGFPAPLVPAPFFQTPTWILYSHPTSPMSRVNMGVHLSTFPRDAESWTEPWVIYEGPSAYSDLAYLELPQREAPVAGGTAIAFACLYENGTRSPYEQISFSMFTL
;
A
#
# COMPACT_ATOMS: atom_id res chain seq x y z
N LEU A 1 -13.87 7.21 -20.06
CA LEU A 1 -14.44 6.69 -18.80
C LEU A 1 -15.49 5.65 -19.17
N SER A 2 -15.42 4.45 -18.61
CA SER A 2 -16.40 3.39 -18.87
C SER A 2 -17.80 3.85 -18.42
N PRO A 3 -18.89 3.59 -19.17
CA PRO A 3 -20.26 3.94 -18.76
C PRO A 3 -20.75 3.22 -17.48
N ASP A 4 -19.94 2.31 -16.93
CA ASP A 4 -20.28 1.47 -15.79
C ASP A 4 -19.64 1.94 -14.47
N TRP A 5 -18.86 3.03 -14.48
CA TRP A 5 -18.27 3.60 -13.27
C TRP A 5 -19.03 4.85 -12.84
N ALA A 6 -19.39 4.94 -11.56
CA ALA A 6 -19.96 6.15 -10.97
C ALA A 6 -18.88 7.23 -10.78
N THR A 7 -17.69 6.82 -10.33
CA THR A 7 -16.50 7.66 -10.17
C THR A 7 -15.25 6.78 -10.06
N PHE A 8 -14.08 7.38 -10.08
CA PHE A 8 -12.80 6.75 -9.78
C PHE A 8 -11.85 7.76 -9.14
N ALA A 9 -10.81 7.28 -8.46
CA ALA A 9 -9.75 8.11 -7.92
C ALA A 9 -8.39 7.39 -7.99
N LEU A 10 -7.31 8.17 -7.84
CA LEU A 10 -5.94 7.68 -7.76
C LEU A 10 -5.50 7.62 -6.30
N GLY A 11 -4.62 6.68 -5.97
CA GLY A 11 -4.02 6.53 -4.64
C GLY A 11 -5.03 6.60 -3.50
N PRO A 12 -4.82 7.50 -2.50
CA PRO A 12 -3.81 8.59 -2.47
C PRO A 12 -2.37 8.12 -2.13
N GLY A 13 -1.45 9.09 -1.98
CA GLY A 13 -0.03 8.87 -1.67
C GLY A 13 0.84 8.69 -2.91
N HIS A 14 1.85 7.83 -2.83
CA HIS A 14 2.85 7.68 -3.90
C HIS A 14 2.51 6.60 -4.95
N GLY A 15 3.04 6.78 -6.16
CA GLY A 15 3.14 5.72 -7.18
C GLY A 15 4.54 5.11 -7.19
N ILE A 16 4.76 4.09 -8.01
CA ILE A 16 6.06 3.41 -8.10
C ILE A 16 6.59 3.35 -9.54
N GLN A 17 7.90 3.19 -9.67
CA GLN A 17 8.55 2.86 -10.92
C GLN A 17 9.22 1.50 -10.79
N LEU A 18 8.90 0.57 -11.70
CA LEU A 18 9.52 -0.75 -11.73
C LEU A 18 10.94 -0.67 -12.32
N ARG A 19 11.77 -1.68 -12.05
CA ARG A 19 13.11 -1.82 -12.64
C ARG A 19 13.08 -1.82 -14.19
N SER A 20 11.98 -2.27 -14.78
CA SER A 20 11.73 -2.24 -16.23
C SER A 20 11.55 -0.81 -16.78
N GLY A 21 11.39 0.19 -15.92
CA GLY A 21 11.08 1.58 -16.27
C GLY A 21 9.59 1.90 -16.31
N ARG A 22 8.71 0.87 -16.26
CA ARG A 22 7.25 1.03 -16.18
C ARG A 22 6.87 1.87 -14.96
N LEU A 23 6.03 2.88 -15.19
CA LEU A 23 5.41 3.67 -14.12
C LEU A 23 4.07 3.03 -13.74
N LEU A 24 3.78 2.98 -12.44
CA LEU A 24 2.53 2.46 -11.89
C LEU A 24 1.90 3.50 -10.96
N VAL A 25 0.60 3.73 -11.14
CA VAL A 25 -0.21 4.60 -10.29
C VAL A 25 -1.39 3.78 -9.74
N PRO A 26 -1.46 3.52 -8.42
CA PRO A 26 -2.61 2.85 -7.82
C PRO A 26 -3.89 3.66 -8.04
N ALA A 27 -5.01 2.97 -8.24
CA ALA A 27 -6.30 3.60 -8.46
C ALA A 27 -7.44 2.69 -8.00
N TYR A 28 -8.64 3.25 -7.91
CA TYR A 28 -9.85 2.48 -7.67
C TYR A 28 -11.07 3.16 -8.31
N SER A 29 -12.06 2.37 -8.68
CA SER A 29 -13.31 2.82 -9.27
C SER A 29 -14.51 2.31 -8.48
N TYR A 30 -15.58 3.09 -8.45
CA TYR A 30 -16.89 2.66 -7.94
C TYR A 30 -17.75 2.19 -9.11
N HIS A 31 -17.96 0.88 -9.22
CA HIS A 31 -18.78 0.28 -10.27
C HIS A 31 -20.26 0.40 -9.91
N ILE A 32 -21.10 0.72 -10.88
CA ILE A 32 -22.55 0.84 -10.69
C ILE A 32 -23.16 -0.57 -10.75
N ASP A 33 -23.55 -1.11 -9.60
CA ASP A 33 -24.19 -2.43 -9.52
C ASP A 33 -25.68 -2.36 -9.86
N CYS A 34 -26.33 -1.24 -9.50
CA CYS A 34 -27.75 -1.00 -9.74
C CYS A 34 -28.00 0.49 -10.01
N LYS A 35 -28.52 0.79 -11.22
CA LYS A 35 -28.79 2.17 -11.69
C LYS A 35 -30.04 2.79 -11.09
N GLU A 36 -31.06 1.99 -10.77
CA GLU A 36 -32.35 2.49 -10.29
C GLU A 36 -32.87 1.63 -9.13
N CYS A 37 -32.94 2.22 -7.93
CA CYS A 37 -33.89 1.81 -6.90
C CYS A 37 -34.76 3.03 -6.55
N PHE A 38 -36.07 2.93 -6.76
CA PHE A 38 -37.01 4.03 -6.47
C PHE A 38 -36.64 5.38 -7.13
N GLY A 39 -36.02 5.35 -8.32
CA GLY A 39 -35.62 6.56 -9.05
C GLY A 39 -34.27 7.18 -8.64
N GLN A 40 -33.45 6.47 -7.85
CA GLN A 40 -32.09 6.89 -7.49
C GLN A 40 -31.03 5.82 -7.83
N LEU A 41 -29.78 6.27 -8.04
CA LEU A 41 -28.60 5.40 -8.15
C LEU A 41 -28.32 4.81 -6.77
N CYS A 42 -28.47 3.49 -6.59
CA CYS A 42 -28.58 2.96 -5.22
C CYS A 42 -27.51 1.97 -4.78
N LYS A 43 -26.59 1.54 -5.65
CA LYS A 43 -25.48 0.72 -5.20
C LYS A 43 -24.25 0.84 -6.08
N THR A 44 -23.12 1.08 -5.43
CA THR A 44 -21.81 1.02 -6.05
C THR A 44 -20.84 0.17 -5.24
N THR A 45 -20.01 -0.61 -5.92
CA THR A 45 -18.96 -1.42 -5.29
C THR A 45 -17.57 -0.91 -5.72
N PRO A 46 -16.64 -0.64 -4.78
CA PRO A 46 -15.30 -0.20 -5.11
C PRO A 46 -14.40 -1.37 -5.52
N HIS A 47 -13.58 -1.14 -6.55
CA HIS A 47 -12.56 -2.06 -7.01
C HIS A 47 -11.23 -1.33 -7.27
N SER A 48 -10.16 -1.77 -6.62
CA SER A 48 -8.81 -1.27 -6.88
C SER A 48 -8.22 -1.86 -8.16
N PHE A 49 -7.35 -1.10 -8.80
CA PHE A 49 -6.56 -1.47 -9.98
C PHE A 49 -5.31 -0.58 -10.05
N ALA A 50 -4.53 -0.70 -11.13
CA ALA A 50 -3.39 0.18 -11.39
C ALA A 50 -3.48 0.80 -12.79
N PHE A 51 -3.15 2.08 -12.90
CA PHE A 51 -2.72 2.64 -14.18
C PHE A 51 -1.23 2.33 -14.38
N TYR A 52 -0.83 2.06 -15.62
CA TYR A 52 0.57 1.86 -15.98
C TYR A 52 0.95 2.54 -17.28
N SER A 53 2.22 2.92 -17.38
CA SER A 53 2.83 3.52 -18.56
C SER A 53 4.21 2.93 -18.81
N ASP A 54 4.43 2.48 -20.05
CA ASP A 54 5.70 1.91 -20.53
C ASP A 54 6.55 2.93 -21.31
N ASP A 55 6.05 4.16 -21.48
CA ASP A 55 6.67 5.21 -22.30
C ASP A 55 6.91 6.51 -21.51
N HIS A 56 7.17 6.35 -20.21
CA HIS A 56 7.45 7.44 -19.26
C HIS A 56 6.31 8.47 -19.16
N GLY A 57 5.07 7.99 -19.15
CA GLY A 57 3.88 8.80 -18.88
C GLY A 57 3.27 9.46 -20.11
N ARG A 58 3.72 9.15 -21.33
CA ARG A 58 3.14 9.69 -22.57
C ARG A 58 1.79 9.07 -22.88
N ALA A 59 1.66 7.76 -22.67
CA ALA A 59 0.43 7.03 -22.76
C ALA A 59 0.22 6.17 -21.51
N TRP A 60 -1.04 6.03 -21.11
CA TRP A 60 -1.45 5.26 -19.94
C TRP A 60 -2.48 4.21 -20.33
N ARG A 61 -2.37 3.05 -19.70
CA ARG A 61 -3.36 1.97 -19.70
C ARG A 61 -3.77 1.70 -18.26
N PHE A 62 -4.89 1.02 -18.06
CA PHE A 62 -5.25 0.50 -16.75
C PHE A 62 -5.32 -1.03 -16.80
N GLY A 63 -4.87 -1.67 -15.73
CA GLY A 63 -4.95 -3.11 -15.55
C GLY A 63 -6.36 -3.58 -15.17
N GLU A 64 -6.52 -4.87 -15.07
CA GLU A 64 -7.72 -5.48 -14.51
C GLU A 64 -7.88 -5.15 -13.02
N PHE A 65 -9.12 -5.22 -12.55
CA PHE A 65 -9.46 -4.97 -11.17
C PHE A 65 -9.07 -6.15 -10.28
N ILE A 66 -8.77 -5.85 -9.00
CA ILE A 66 -8.74 -6.90 -7.98
C ILE A 66 -10.12 -7.57 -7.93
N PRO A 67 -10.23 -8.88 -8.21
CA PRO A 67 -11.51 -9.57 -8.23
C PRO A 67 -11.93 -9.92 -6.80
N ASN A 68 -13.10 -10.58 -6.68
CA ASN A 68 -13.65 -11.25 -5.49
C ASN A 68 -13.89 -10.45 -4.18
N LEU A 69 -13.19 -9.34 -3.92
CA LEU A 69 -13.34 -8.52 -2.71
C LEU A 69 -13.50 -7.04 -3.05
N GLN A 70 -14.31 -6.34 -2.25
CA GLN A 70 -14.41 -4.89 -2.33
C GLN A 70 -13.10 -4.26 -1.89
N SER A 71 -12.56 -3.38 -2.72
CA SER A 71 -11.24 -2.78 -2.52
C SER A 71 -11.26 -1.33 -2.98
N GLY A 72 -10.82 -0.43 -2.11
CA GLY A 72 -10.85 1.02 -2.31
C GLY A 72 -9.45 1.59 -2.55
N GLU A 73 -9.13 2.66 -1.84
CA GLU A 73 -7.82 3.30 -1.89
C GLU A 73 -6.70 2.28 -1.63
N CYS A 74 -5.65 2.30 -2.45
CA CYS A 74 -4.59 1.30 -2.41
C CYS A 74 -3.21 1.89 -2.71
N GLN A 75 -2.17 1.11 -2.37
CA GLN A 75 -0.78 1.38 -2.75
C GLN A 75 -0.09 0.09 -3.21
N LEU A 76 1.00 0.25 -3.97
CA LEU A 76 1.69 -0.83 -4.69
C LEU A 76 3.15 -0.92 -4.28
N VAL A 77 3.69 -2.14 -4.24
CA VAL A 77 5.11 -2.41 -4.02
C VAL A 77 5.58 -3.50 -4.97
N SER A 78 6.73 -3.29 -5.60
CA SER A 78 7.45 -4.36 -6.31
C SER A 78 8.20 -5.20 -5.29
N VAL A 79 7.91 -6.51 -5.23
CA VAL A 79 8.50 -7.43 -4.26
C VAL A 79 9.40 -8.41 -4.98
N ASP A 80 10.70 -8.27 -4.75
CA ASP A 80 11.72 -9.19 -5.20
C ASP A 80 11.90 -10.33 -4.18
N GLU A 81 11.98 -11.57 -4.66
CA GLU A 81 12.19 -12.77 -3.85
C GLU A 81 13.65 -13.27 -3.97
N GLU A 82 14.07 -14.12 -3.03
CA GLU A 82 15.43 -14.69 -2.99
C GLU A 82 15.73 -15.56 -4.22
N ASP A 83 14.70 -16.23 -4.75
CA ASP A 83 14.79 -17.09 -5.94
C ASP A 83 14.86 -16.31 -7.27
N GLY A 84 14.84 -14.98 -7.20
CA GLY A 84 14.88 -14.08 -8.35
C GLY A 84 13.52 -13.81 -9.00
N SER A 85 12.44 -14.40 -8.49
CA SER A 85 11.09 -14.03 -8.91
C SER A 85 10.70 -12.64 -8.39
N ASN A 86 9.74 -12.01 -9.07
CA ASN A 86 9.19 -10.73 -8.70
C ASN A 86 7.66 -10.78 -8.78
N VAL A 87 7.00 -10.08 -7.86
CA VAL A 87 5.56 -9.91 -7.85
C VAL A 87 5.20 -8.48 -7.50
N LEU A 88 4.18 -7.93 -8.15
CA LEU A 88 3.58 -6.68 -7.74
C LEU A 88 2.58 -6.94 -6.62
N TYR A 89 2.87 -6.39 -5.45
CA TYR A 89 2.03 -6.44 -4.27
C TYR A 89 1.11 -5.22 -4.20
N CYS A 90 -0.19 -5.43 -3.98
CA CYS A 90 -1.17 -4.36 -3.75
C CYS A 90 -1.77 -4.49 -2.36
N ASN A 91 -1.75 -3.40 -1.60
CA ASN A 91 -2.44 -3.26 -0.31
C ASN A 91 -3.62 -2.29 -0.45
N ALA A 92 -4.84 -2.76 -0.24
CA ALA A 92 -6.04 -1.98 -0.48
C ALA A 92 -6.93 -1.87 0.75
N ARG A 93 -7.54 -0.69 0.90
CA ARG A 93 -8.59 -0.41 1.88
C ARG A 93 -9.79 -1.29 1.63
N SER A 94 -10.41 -1.79 2.69
CA SER A 94 -11.64 -2.56 2.57
C SER A 94 -12.67 -2.20 3.64
N PRO A 95 -13.97 -2.42 3.38
CA PRO A 95 -15.02 -2.34 4.39
C PRO A 95 -15.16 -3.65 5.21
N LEU A 96 -14.25 -4.61 5.06
CA LEU A 96 -14.37 -5.98 5.59
C LEU A 96 -13.65 -6.18 6.93
N GLY A 97 -13.21 -5.10 7.58
CA GLY A 97 -12.52 -5.12 8.87
C GLY A 97 -11.02 -5.45 8.80
N PHE A 98 -10.50 -5.78 7.62
CA PHE A 98 -9.09 -6.04 7.37
C PHE A 98 -8.64 -5.50 6.02
N ARG A 99 -7.34 -5.28 5.83
CA ARG A 99 -6.78 -4.92 4.52
C ARG A 99 -6.95 -6.05 3.52
N VAL A 100 -7.17 -5.68 2.26
CA VAL A 100 -7.13 -6.61 1.12
C VAL A 100 -5.74 -6.56 0.52
N GLN A 101 -5.09 -7.72 0.44
CA GLN A 101 -3.87 -7.92 -0.30
C GLN A 101 -4.17 -8.62 -1.63
N ALA A 102 -3.59 -8.14 -2.72
CA ALA A 102 -3.62 -8.82 -4.02
C ALA A 102 -2.23 -8.82 -4.64
N LEU A 103 -1.97 -9.81 -5.50
CA LEU A 103 -0.69 -10.01 -6.17
C LEU A 103 -0.89 -9.99 -7.68
N SER A 104 0.07 -9.44 -8.43
CA SER A 104 0.13 -9.48 -9.89
C SER A 104 1.50 -9.99 -10.33
N THR A 105 1.50 -10.93 -11.28
CA THR A 105 2.72 -11.53 -11.85
C THR A 105 3.07 -10.96 -13.23
N ASP A 106 2.34 -9.93 -13.67
CA ASP A 106 2.46 -9.28 -14.98
C ASP A 106 2.53 -7.74 -14.85
N ASP A 107 3.20 -7.27 -13.79
CA ASP A 107 3.52 -5.86 -13.57
C ASP A 107 2.27 -4.94 -13.54
N GLY A 108 1.19 -5.41 -12.90
CA GLY A 108 -0.03 -4.66 -12.63
C GLY A 108 -1.06 -4.69 -13.76
N ALA A 109 -0.88 -5.53 -14.78
CA ALA A 109 -1.88 -5.70 -15.82
C ALA A 109 -3.05 -6.60 -15.38
N VAL A 110 -2.79 -7.65 -14.60
CA VAL A 110 -3.80 -8.54 -14.00
C VAL A 110 -3.47 -8.83 -12.55
N PHE A 111 -4.46 -8.63 -11.66
CA PHE A 111 -4.36 -9.03 -10.25
C PHE A 111 -5.04 -10.38 -10.02
N HIS A 112 -4.37 -11.24 -9.25
CA HIS A 112 -4.97 -12.44 -8.69
C HIS A 112 -6.02 -12.09 -7.63
N GLY A 113 -6.79 -13.11 -7.21
CA GLY A 113 -7.83 -12.93 -6.20
C GLY A 113 -7.29 -12.34 -4.90
N GLY A 114 -8.01 -11.35 -4.38
CA GLY A 114 -7.65 -10.69 -3.13
C GLY A 114 -7.80 -11.62 -1.92
N GLN A 115 -6.94 -11.44 -0.93
CA GLN A 115 -6.99 -12.10 0.39
C GLN A 115 -7.11 -11.07 1.51
N LEU A 116 -7.85 -11.40 2.56
CA LEU A 116 -7.91 -10.58 3.78
C LEU A 116 -6.70 -10.85 4.65
N VAL A 117 -6.01 -9.79 5.07
CA VAL A 117 -4.80 -9.89 5.90
C VAL A 117 -5.20 -9.70 7.37
N GLN A 118 -5.38 -10.79 8.12
CA GLN A 118 -5.91 -10.74 9.49
C GLN A 118 -5.07 -9.90 10.46
N ARG A 119 -3.76 -9.80 10.19
CA ARG A 119 -2.82 -8.98 10.94
C ARG A 119 -2.95 -7.47 10.70
N LEU A 120 -3.61 -7.06 9.62
CA LEU A 120 -3.76 -5.65 9.23
C LEU A 120 -5.23 -5.25 9.32
N VAL A 121 -5.64 -4.75 10.48
CA VAL A 121 -7.03 -4.36 10.77
C VAL A 121 -7.47 -3.10 10.02
N GLU A 122 -8.78 -2.98 9.81
CA GLU A 122 -9.45 -1.79 9.28
C GLU A 122 -10.57 -1.33 10.23
N PRO A 123 -10.70 -0.03 10.54
CA PRO A 123 -11.87 0.49 11.23
C PRO A 123 -13.16 0.31 10.38
N PRO A 124 -14.37 0.49 10.94
CA PRO A 124 -15.63 0.14 10.27
C PRO A 124 -15.90 0.81 8.90
N HIS A 125 -15.30 1.97 8.64
CA HIS A 125 -15.40 2.66 7.35
C HIS A 125 -14.12 2.59 6.53
N GLY A 126 -13.14 1.82 6.99
CA GLY A 126 -11.78 1.77 6.49
C GLY A 126 -10.99 3.07 6.64
N CYS A 127 -9.70 3.01 6.34
CA CYS A 127 -8.80 4.15 6.27
C CYS A 127 -7.75 3.91 5.17
N HIS A 128 -7.24 4.97 4.55
CA HIS A 128 -6.05 4.82 3.74
C HIS A 128 -4.86 4.43 4.64
N GLY A 129 -3.98 3.59 4.12
CA GLY A 129 -2.73 3.20 4.74
C GLY A 129 -1.66 3.11 3.66
N SER A 130 -0.41 3.31 4.04
CA SER A 130 0.70 3.35 3.10
C SER A 130 1.57 2.12 3.19
N VAL A 131 2.10 1.67 2.04
CA VAL A 131 3.00 0.53 1.96
C VAL A 131 4.23 0.88 1.11
N ILE A 132 5.42 0.51 1.56
CA ILE A 132 6.68 0.69 0.82
C ILE A 132 7.54 -0.58 0.90
N GLY A 133 8.24 -0.89 -0.19
CA GLY A 133 9.26 -1.93 -0.22
C GLY A 133 10.66 -1.36 -0.07
N PHE A 134 11.55 -2.12 0.56
CA PHE A 134 12.97 -1.79 0.65
C PHE A 134 13.81 -3.08 0.65
N PRO A 135 15.08 -3.03 0.21
CA PRO A 135 15.96 -4.19 0.25
C PRO A 135 16.16 -4.67 1.69
N ALA A 136 16.01 -5.98 1.92
CA ALA A 136 16.23 -6.57 3.22
C ALA A 136 17.67 -6.27 3.70
N PRO A 137 17.88 -5.83 4.96
CA PRO A 137 19.19 -5.49 5.51
C PRO A 137 19.97 -6.75 5.92
N LEU A 138 20.05 -7.72 5.00
CA LEU A 138 20.72 -9.01 5.18
C LEU A 138 22.10 -8.98 4.51
N VAL A 139 23.04 -9.76 5.05
CA VAL A 139 24.30 -10.01 4.36
C VAL A 139 23.99 -10.80 3.08
N PRO A 140 24.41 -10.33 1.89
CA PRO A 140 24.13 -11.04 0.65
C PRO A 140 24.67 -12.47 0.71
N ALA A 141 23.77 -13.44 0.62
CA ALA A 141 24.16 -14.83 0.48
C ALA A 141 24.65 -15.07 -0.96
N PRO A 142 25.77 -15.76 -1.19
CA PRO A 142 26.14 -16.16 -2.54
C PRO A 142 24.99 -16.99 -3.14
N PHE A 143 24.66 -16.72 -4.40
CA PHE A 143 23.60 -17.38 -5.19
C PHE A 143 22.15 -16.95 -4.94
N PHE A 144 21.86 -16.05 -4.01
CA PHE A 144 20.49 -15.53 -3.78
C PHE A 144 20.40 -14.03 -4.03
N GLN A 145 19.25 -13.58 -4.55
CA GLN A 145 18.93 -12.17 -4.65
C GLN A 145 18.54 -11.62 -3.27
N THR A 146 18.90 -10.38 -2.95
CA THR A 146 18.39 -9.72 -1.75
C THR A 146 16.88 -9.55 -1.86
N PRO A 147 16.08 -10.14 -0.94
CA PRO A 147 14.63 -10.04 -1.02
C PRO A 147 14.15 -8.65 -0.59
N THR A 148 12.90 -8.34 -0.91
CA THR A 148 12.23 -7.12 -0.48
C THR A 148 11.49 -7.33 0.84
N TRP A 149 11.77 -6.50 1.84
CA TRP A 149 10.92 -6.35 3.02
C TRP A 149 9.95 -5.19 2.80
N ILE A 150 8.82 -5.22 3.50
CA ILE A 150 7.77 -4.21 3.36
C ILE A 150 7.45 -3.58 4.71
N LEU A 151 7.34 -2.26 4.73
CA LEU A 151 6.69 -1.51 5.82
C LEU A 151 5.28 -1.10 5.43
N TYR A 152 4.38 -1.09 6.40
CA TYR A 152 3.01 -0.63 6.27
C TYR A 152 2.64 0.31 7.42
N SER A 153 2.09 1.49 7.11
CA SER A 153 1.59 2.43 8.12
C SER A 153 0.09 2.62 8.06
N HIS A 154 -0.57 2.52 9.22
CA HIS A 154 -2.03 2.63 9.35
C HIS A 154 -2.48 2.77 10.81
N PRO A 155 -3.68 3.33 11.09
CA PRO A 155 -4.30 3.25 12.41
C PRO A 155 -4.45 1.80 12.91
N THR A 156 -4.11 1.54 14.17
CA THR A 156 -4.01 0.15 14.69
C THR A 156 -5.28 -0.36 15.36
N SER A 157 -6.31 0.49 15.51
CA SER A 157 -7.57 0.10 16.14
C SER A 157 -8.58 -0.43 15.11
N PRO A 158 -9.22 -1.60 15.35
CA PRO A 158 -10.31 -2.10 14.51
C PRO A 158 -11.61 -1.32 14.68
N MET A 159 -11.66 -0.39 15.64
CA MET A 159 -12.89 0.34 16.00
C MET A 159 -12.89 1.79 15.51
N SER A 160 -11.71 2.39 15.35
CA SER A 160 -11.60 3.82 15.05
C SER A 160 -10.25 4.19 14.45
N ARG A 161 -10.19 5.37 13.83
CA ARG A 161 -8.94 5.94 13.26
C ARG A 161 -8.08 6.54 14.38
N VAL A 162 -7.37 5.68 15.10
CA VAL A 162 -6.46 6.04 16.19
C VAL A 162 -5.20 5.18 16.18
N ASN A 163 -4.15 5.70 16.81
CA ASN A 163 -2.87 5.05 17.04
C ASN A 163 -2.17 4.67 15.73
N MET A 164 -1.46 5.62 15.12
CA MET A 164 -0.71 5.38 13.88
C MET A 164 0.40 4.38 14.18
N GLY A 165 0.30 3.20 13.56
CA GLY A 165 1.27 2.12 13.72
C GLY A 165 2.03 1.85 12.44
N VAL A 166 3.21 1.25 12.60
CA VAL A 166 4.04 0.73 11.53
C VAL A 166 4.19 -0.77 11.74
N HIS A 167 3.85 -1.56 10.71
CA HIS A 167 4.07 -2.99 10.65
C HIS A 167 5.20 -3.32 9.69
N LEU A 168 5.92 -4.41 9.95
CA LEU A 168 6.94 -4.97 9.08
C LEU A 168 6.49 -6.34 8.58
N SER A 169 6.78 -6.65 7.31
CA SER A 169 6.75 -8.02 6.80
C SER A 169 8.09 -8.34 6.15
N THR A 170 8.68 -9.46 6.56
CA THR A 170 9.92 -10.01 5.97
C THR A 170 9.65 -11.06 4.88
N PHE A 171 8.40 -11.48 4.71
CA PHE A 171 7.93 -12.42 3.69
C PHE A 171 6.59 -11.96 3.10
N PRO A 172 6.57 -10.87 2.29
CA PRO A 172 5.34 -10.13 1.97
C PRO A 172 4.24 -10.93 1.24
N ARG A 173 4.59 -12.04 0.59
CA ARG A 173 3.60 -12.92 -0.05
C ARG A 173 2.75 -13.70 0.97
N ASP A 174 3.29 -13.94 2.15
CA ASP A 174 2.59 -14.58 3.25
C ASP A 174 1.82 -13.52 4.07
N ALA A 175 0.49 -13.58 4.02
CA ALA A 175 -0.39 -12.66 4.75
C ALA A 175 -0.24 -12.77 6.29
N GLU A 176 0.35 -13.83 6.81
CA GLU A 176 0.59 -14.01 8.25
C GLU A 176 1.96 -13.48 8.71
N SER A 177 2.81 -13.03 7.79
CA SER A 177 4.19 -12.60 8.08
C SER A 177 4.32 -11.22 8.73
N TRP A 178 3.21 -10.50 8.90
CA TRP A 178 3.21 -9.15 9.48
C TRP A 178 3.49 -9.18 10.98
N THR A 179 4.38 -8.30 11.43
CA THR A 179 4.62 -8.06 12.85
C THR A 179 3.42 -7.39 13.52
N GLU A 180 3.41 -7.42 14.86
CA GLU A 180 2.61 -6.47 15.65
C GLU A 180 3.03 -5.02 15.34
N PRO A 181 2.12 -4.04 15.44
CA PRO A 181 2.43 -2.66 15.11
C PRO A 181 3.34 -2.01 16.14
N TRP A 182 4.33 -1.26 15.67
CA TRP A 182 4.98 -0.23 16.48
C TRP A 182 4.21 1.09 16.34
N VAL A 183 3.59 1.55 17.43
CA VAL A 183 2.82 2.80 17.44
C VAL A 183 3.76 4.01 17.45
N ILE A 184 3.76 4.77 16.36
CA ILE A 184 4.57 5.99 16.19
C ILE A 184 3.84 7.27 16.63
N TYR A 185 2.53 7.20 16.82
CA TYR A 185 1.72 8.28 17.38
C TYR A 185 0.49 7.72 18.10
N GLU A 186 0.31 8.05 19.38
CA GLU A 186 -0.88 7.71 20.16
C GLU A 186 -1.97 8.77 19.99
N GLY A 187 -3.22 8.34 19.77
CA GLY A 187 -4.38 9.22 19.61
C GLY A 187 -4.94 9.27 18.19
N PRO A 188 -5.85 10.23 17.89
CA PRO A 188 -6.49 10.35 16.57
C PRO A 188 -5.48 10.46 15.42
N SER A 189 -5.52 9.49 14.51
CA SER A 189 -4.67 9.44 13.32
C SER A 189 -5.39 8.77 12.15
N ALA A 190 -5.19 9.24 10.92
CA ALA A 190 -5.88 8.72 9.74
C ALA A 190 -4.91 8.41 8.59
N TYR A 191 -4.97 9.14 7.47
CA TYR A 191 -4.23 8.75 6.27
C TYR A 191 -2.73 8.89 6.52
N SER A 192 -1.93 8.05 5.87
CA SER A 192 -0.47 8.14 5.90
C SER A 192 0.15 7.90 4.52
N ASP A 193 1.40 8.33 4.36
CA ASP A 193 2.28 8.02 3.23
C ASP A 193 3.73 7.84 3.71
N LEU A 194 4.36 6.72 3.33
CA LEU A 194 5.71 6.34 3.70
C LEU A 194 6.72 6.66 2.59
N ALA A 195 7.98 6.88 2.98
CA ALA A 195 9.10 6.95 2.07
C ALA A 195 10.34 6.24 2.65
N TYR A 196 11.02 5.48 1.79
CA TYR A 196 12.33 4.90 2.08
C TYR A 196 13.44 5.90 1.74
N LEU A 197 14.40 6.08 2.65
CA LEU A 197 15.48 7.06 2.54
C LEU A 197 16.84 6.37 2.70
N GLU A 198 17.71 6.53 1.71
CA GLU A 198 19.14 6.21 1.85
C GLU A 198 19.87 7.44 2.41
N LEU A 199 20.45 7.30 3.58
CA LEU A 199 21.18 8.37 4.25
C LEU A 199 22.62 8.46 3.71
N PRO A 200 23.18 9.68 3.60
CA PRO A 200 24.56 9.87 3.15
C PRO A 200 25.57 9.13 4.02
N GLN A 201 26.62 8.62 3.37
CA GLN A 201 27.66 7.75 3.92
C GLN A 201 28.43 8.30 5.15
N ARG A 202 28.27 9.58 5.51
CA ARG A 202 28.88 10.17 6.73
C ARG A 202 28.27 9.66 8.03
N GLU A 203 27.10 9.02 7.97
CA GLU A 203 26.41 8.37 9.09
C GLU A 203 26.40 6.84 8.96
N ALA A 204 27.11 6.29 7.98
CA ALA A 204 27.20 4.85 7.79
C ALA A 204 28.01 4.19 8.92
N PRO A 205 27.53 3.07 9.49
CA PRO A 205 28.34 2.30 10.43
C PRO A 205 29.65 1.84 9.75
N VAL A 206 30.71 1.72 10.53
CA VAL A 206 32.09 1.35 10.10
C VAL A 206 32.14 0.05 9.28
N ALA A 207 31.05 -0.73 9.26
CA ALA A 207 30.85 -1.94 8.47
C ALA A 207 30.18 -1.71 7.09
N GLY A 208 30.53 -0.63 6.37
CA GLY A 208 30.34 -0.53 4.92
C GLY A 208 28.91 -0.62 4.35
N GLY A 209 27.87 -0.44 5.18
CA GLY A 209 26.47 -0.45 4.76
C GLY A 209 25.90 0.95 4.54
N THR A 210 24.90 1.08 3.65
CA THR A 210 24.09 2.29 3.52
C THR A 210 23.26 2.47 4.80
N ALA A 211 23.37 3.62 5.45
CA ALA A 211 22.45 3.96 6.54
C ALA A 211 21.06 4.20 5.93
N ILE A 212 20.03 3.54 6.47
CA ILE A 212 18.66 3.65 5.97
C ILE A 212 17.77 4.32 7.01
N ALA A 213 16.83 5.11 6.53
CA ALA A 213 15.75 5.68 7.34
C ALA A 213 14.43 5.58 6.58
N PHE A 214 13.36 5.79 7.32
CA PHE A 214 12.01 5.82 6.81
C PHE A 214 11.36 7.12 7.28
N ALA A 215 10.60 7.74 6.40
CA ALA A 215 9.76 8.88 6.71
C ALA A 215 8.30 8.49 6.60
N CYS A 216 7.46 9.03 7.48
CA CYS A 216 6.02 8.87 7.46
C CYS A 216 5.36 10.24 7.61
N LEU A 217 4.56 10.63 6.62
CA LEU A 217 3.60 11.73 6.73
C LEU A 217 2.24 11.15 7.10
N TYR A 218 1.55 11.73 8.07
CA TYR A 218 0.23 11.24 8.47
C TYR A 218 -0.66 12.33 9.05
N GLU A 219 -1.97 12.17 8.81
CA GLU A 219 -3.01 12.98 9.43
C GLU A 219 -3.14 12.63 10.91
N ASN A 220 -3.13 13.64 11.78
CA ASN A 220 -3.38 13.45 13.21
C ASN A 220 -3.98 14.68 13.90
N GLY A 221 -4.25 14.52 15.19
CA GLY A 221 -4.65 15.61 16.07
C GLY A 221 -4.96 15.15 17.49
N THR A 222 -5.41 16.09 18.30
CA THR A 222 -5.76 15.85 19.72
C THR A 222 -7.19 15.36 19.87
N ARG A 223 -8.15 15.92 19.12
CA ARG A 223 -9.57 15.55 19.18
C ARG A 223 -10.07 14.84 17.92
N SER A 224 -9.45 15.14 16.78
CA SER A 224 -9.80 14.61 15.47
C SER A 224 -8.53 14.30 14.70
N PRO A 225 -8.49 13.25 13.84
CA PRO A 225 -7.31 12.97 13.03
C PRO A 225 -7.05 14.03 11.95
N TYR A 226 -7.97 14.96 11.71
CA TYR A 226 -7.89 15.92 10.59
C TYR A 226 -7.45 17.33 11.02
N GLU A 227 -6.81 17.46 12.18
CA GLU A 227 -6.37 18.76 12.71
C GLU A 227 -5.08 19.24 12.06
N GLN A 228 -4.17 18.32 11.71
CA GLN A 228 -2.88 18.63 11.08
C GLN A 228 -2.30 17.42 10.33
N ILE A 229 -1.19 17.65 9.64
CA ILE A 229 -0.33 16.60 9.07
C ILE A 229 1.00 16.64 9.82
N SER A 230 1.39 15.50 10.41
CA SER A 230 2.66 15.33 11.10
C SER A 230 3.66 14.56 10.25
N PHE A 231 4.95 14.78 10.54
CA PHE A 231 6.07 14.08 9.94
C PHE A 231 6.84 13.33 11.03
N SER A 232 7.09 12.03 10.82
CA SER A 232 7.97 11.22 11.66
C SER A 232 9.07 10.60 10.81
N MET A 233 10.28 10.51 11.36
CA MET A 233 11.41 9.81 10.75
C MET A 233 11.97 8.78 11.73
N PHE A 234 12.27 7.58 11.26
CA PHE A 234 12.73 6.48 12.09
C PHE A 234 13.62 5.51 11.29
N THR A 235 14.33 4.63 11.99
CA THR A 235 15.11 3.52 11.40
C THR A 235 14.44 2.20 11.73
N LEU A 236 14.91 1.11 11.10
CA LEU A 236 14.48 -0.25 11.43
C LEU A 236 14.94 -0.67 12.83
#